data_AF-A0A523XG79-F1
#
_entry.id   AF-A0A523XG79-F1
#
_cell.length_a   1.000
_cell.length_b   1.000
_cell.length_c   1.000
_cell.angle_alpha   90.00
_cell.angle_beta   90.00
_cell.angle_gamma   90.00
#
_symmetry.space_group_name_H-M   'P 1'
#
loop_
_entity.id
_entity.type
_entity.pdbx_description
1 polymer ?
#
loop_
_entity_poly.entity_id
_entity_poly.type
_entity_poly.pdbx_seq_one_letter_code
_entity_poly.pdbx_strand_id
1 'polypeptide(L)'
;MNCTSIDIIKIGGSVITDKSSYLKVRKENLIKICKQLENWNKPLIVVHGAGSFGHIVAEKHSIQTGFKDIVQLNGIVKIRQDMSSLTQEVVSCLIENDVKAMGFQTSALAYS
;
A
#
# COMPACT_ATOMS: atom_id res chain seq x y z
N MET A 1 2.64 30.27 15.44
CA MET A 1 2.48 28.83 15.09
C MET A 1 3.52 28.52 14.03
N ASN A 2 4.51 27.69 14.32
CA ASN A 2 5.47 27.27 13.28
C ASN A 2 4.71 26.40 12.28
N CYS A 3 4.64 26.84 11.03
CA CYS A 3 4.01 26.08 9.95
C CYS A 3 4.96 24.93 9.57
N THR A 4 4.87 23.82 10.29
CA THR A 4 5.53 22.57 9.88
C THR A 4 4.81 22.07 8.62
N SER A 5 5.42 22.28 7.46
CA SER A 5 4.96 21.71 6.19
C SER A 5 4.97 20.18 6.27
N ILE A 6 3.89 19.54 5.83
CA ILE A 6 3.79 18.07 5.70
C ILE A 6 4.13 17.70 4.26
N ASP A 7 4.98 16.69 4.08
CA ASP A 7 5.26 16.12 2.77
C ASP A 7 4.42 14.85 2.57
N ILE A 8 4.01 14.61 1.32
CA ILE A 8 3.26 13.41 0.93
C ILE A 8 4.02 12.73 -0.20
N ILE A 9 4.40 11.47 -0.01
CA ILE A 9 5.07 10.65 -1.02
C ILE A 9 4.15 9.50 -1.42
N LYS A 10 4.01 9.29 -2.72
CA LYS A 10 3.31 8.12 -3.27
C LYS A 10 4.30 7.14 -3.88
N ILE A 11 4.41 5.96 -3.27
CA ILE A 11 5.16 4.82 -3.78
C ILE A 11 4.28 4.04 -4.76
N GLY A 12 4.66 4.00 -6.02
CA GLY A 12 3.93 3.23 -7.04
C GLY A 12 3.95 1.73 -6.75
N GLY A 13 2.80 1.05 -6.84
CA GLY A 13 2.72 -0.40 -6.61
C GLY A 13 3.61 -1.21 -7.57
N SER A 14 3.86 -0.73 -8.79
CA SER A 14 4.81 -1.34 -9.74
C SER A 14 6.27 -1.29 -9.29
N VAL A 15 6.62 -0.34 -8.41
CA VAL A 15 7.98 -0.18 -7.90
C VAL A 15 8.25 -1.21 -6.80
N ILE A 16 7.26 -1.44 -5.93
CA ILE A 16 7.40 -2.31 -4.75
C ILE A 16 6.77 -3.70 -4.91
N THR A 17 6.09 -3.97 -6.03
CA THR A 17 5.52 -5.30 -6.31
C THR A 17 5.78 -5.74 -7.75
N ASP A 18 5.69 -7.04 -7.97
CA ASP A 18 5.74 -7.65 -9.30
C ASP A 18 4.31 -7.91 -9.82
N LYS A 19 3.84 -7.09 -10.76
CA LYS A 19 2.47 -7.15 -11.29
C LYS A 19 2.12 -8.48 -11.97
N SER A 20 3.12 -9.24 -12.45
CA SER A 20 2.92 -10.55 -13.09
C SER A 20 2.78 -11.70 -12.09
N SER A 21 2.99 -11.45 -10.79
CA SER A 21 3.06 -12.51 -9.77
C SER A 21 2.29 -12.12 -8.51
N TYR A 22 1.32 -12.97 -8.17
CA TYR A 22 0.43 -12.75 -7.03
C TYR A 22 1.19 -12.65 -5.71
N LEU A 23 0.90 -11.58 -4.94
CA LEU A 23 1.50 -11.27 -3.63
C LEU A 23 3.04 -11.16 -3.61
N LYS A 24 3.65 -10.76 -4.73
CA LYS A 24 5.11 -10.69 -4.82
C LYS A 24 5.63 -9.27 -4.61
N VAL A 25 6.34 -9.06 -3.50
CA VAL A 25 7.04 -7.82 -3.16
C VAL A 25 8.42 -7.77 -3.83
N ARG A 26 8.81 -6.60 -4.34
CA ARG A 26 10.17 -6.28 -4.79
C ARG A 26 10.98 -5.78 -3.59
N LYS A 27 11.40 -6.70 -2.71
CA LYS A 27 12.04 -6.38 -1.42
C LYS A 27 13.23 -5.42 -1.56
N GLU A 28 14.09 -5.64 -2.56
CA GLU A 28 15.24 -4.77 -2.80
C GLU A 28 14.85 -3.31 -3.08
N ASN A 29 13.79 -3.09 -3.87
CA ASN A 29 13.31 -1.74 -4.17
C ASN A 29 12.68 -1.11 -2.93
N LEU A 30 11.90 -1.88 -2.17
CA LEU A 30 11.28 -1.40 -0.94
C LEU A 30 12.34 -0.95 0.07
N ILE A 31 13.36 -1.77 0.32
CA ILE A 31 14.48 -1.43 1.21
C ILE A 31 15.22 -0.17 0.75
N LYS A 32 15.52 -0.05 -0.55
CA LYS A 32 16.17 1.15 -1.10
C LYS A 32 15.35 2.41 -0.83
N ILE A 33 14.03 2.35 -1.00
CA ILE A 33 13.13 3.47 -0.71
C ILE A 33 13.13 3.77 0.79
N CYS A 34 12.97 2.78 1.66
CA CYS A 34 12.95 2.98 3.11
C CYS A 34 14.23 3.66 3.63
N LYS A 35 15.40 3.26 3.13
CA LYS A 35 16.69 3.93 3.44
C LYS A 35 16.73 5.40 3.02
N GLN A 36 16.09 5.76 1.91
CA GLN A 36 16.02 7.16 1.49
C GLN A 36 15.10 7.99 2.39
N LEU A 37 14.18 7.35 3.11
CA LEU A 37 13.22 8.01 4.00
C LEU A 37 13.74 8.15 5.45
N GLU A 38 14.79 7.44 5.84
CA GLU A 38 15.39 7.49 7.18
C GLU A 38 15.68 8.93 7.64
N ASN A 39 16.26 9.74 6.76
CA ASN A 39 16.68 11.11 7.09
C ASN A 39 15.62 12.18 6.77
N TRP A 40 14.35 11.79 6.60
CA TRP A 40 13.28 12.75 6.29
C TRP A 40 12.98 13.64 7.51
N ASN A 41 13.18 14.94 7.37
CA ASN A 41 13.18 15.90 8.48
C ASN A 41 11.83 16.62 8.71
N LYS A 42 10.79 16.22 7.99
CA LYS A 42 9.43 16.78 8.06
C LYS A 42 8.41 15.68 8.37
N PRO A 43 7.23 16.01 8.92
CA PRO A 43 6.13 15.07 8.96
C PRO A 43 5.84 14.53 7.55
N LEU A 44 5.74 13.21 7.44
CA LEU A 44 5.63 12.50 6.17
C LEU A 44 4.39 11.60 6.14
N ILE A 45 3.61 11.70 5.08
CA ILE A 45 2.56 10.73 4.74
C ILE A 45 3.06 9.89 3.57
N VAL A 46 3.13 8.58 3.78
CA VAL A 46 3.47 7.63 2.73
C VAL A 46 2.20 6.96 2.23
N VAL A 47 1.94 7.09 0.94
CA VAL A 47 0.88 6.36 0.22
C VAL A 47 1.55 5.30 -0.63
N HIS A 48 1.08 4.04 -0.58
CA HIS A 48 1.56 3.02 -1.51
C HIS A 48 0.44 2.53 -2.42
N GLY A 49 0.81 2.16 -3.65
CA GLY A 49 -0.12 1.51 -4.58
C GLY A 49 -0.40 0.05 -4.20
N ALA A 50 -1.45 -0.51 -4.77
CA ALA A 50 -1.87 -1.89 -4.49
C ALA A 50 -0.98 -2.95 -5.14
N GLY A 51 -0.48 -2.68 -6.35
CA GLY A 51 0.37 -3.65 -7.05
C GLY A 51 -0.33 -5.01 -7.26
N SER A 52 0.44 -6.09 -7.21
CA SER A 52 -0.11 -7.46 -7.33
C SER A 52 -1.01 -7.91 -6.17
N PHE A 53 -1.10 -7.12 -5.09
CA PHE A 53 -1.97 -7.38 -3.93
C PHE A 53 -3.40 -6.85 -4.10
N GLY A 54 -3.65 -6.04 -5.13
CA GLY A 54 -5.01 -5.60 -5.47
C GLY A 54 -5.40 -5.91 -6.90
N HIS A 55 -4.53 -5.58 -7.86
CA HIS A 55 -4.91 -5.60 -9.28
C HIS A 55 -5.34 -6.98 -9.79
N ILE A 56 -4.63 -8.04 -9.38
CA ILE A 56 -4.90 -9.40 -9.86
C ILE A 56 -6.27 -9.89 -9.39
N VAL A 57 -6.59 -9.70 -8.11
CA VAL A 57 -7.89 -10.11 -7.55
C VAL A 57 -9.01 -9.21 -8.06
N ALA A 58 -8.74 -7.90 -8.19
CA ALA A 58 -9.71 -6.95 -8.74
C ALA A 58 -10.14 -7.36 -10.16
N GLU A 59 -9.18 -7.65 -11.03
CA GLU A 59 -9.42 -8.10 -12.40
C GLU A 59 -10.20 -9.42 -12.45
N LYS A 60 -9.77 -10.41 -11.66
CA LYS A 60 -10.44 -11.72 -11.55
C LYS A 60 -11.91 -11.62 -11.14
N HIS A 61 -12.25 -10.64 -10.30
CA HIS A 61 -13.63 -10.43 -9.82
C HIS A 61 -14.33 -9.23 -10.48
N SER A 62 -13.77 -8.68 -11.57
CA SER A 62 -14.31 -7.51 -12.29
C SER A 62 -14.58 -6.28 -11.42
N ILE A 63 -13.89 -6.15 -10.28
CA ILE A 63 -14.10 -5.10 -9.27
C ILE A 63 -13.65 -3.73 -9.79
N GLN A 64 -12.67 -3.70 -10.69
CA GLN A 64 -12.23 -2.47 -11.36
C GLN A 64 -13.34 -1.80 -12.19
N THR A 65 -14.43 -2.53 -12.49
CA THR A 65 -15.60 -2.01 -13.20
C THR A 65 -16.75 -1.57 -12.28
N GLY A 66 -16.48 -1.51 -10.96
CA GLY A 66 -17.46 -1.19 -9.93
C GLY A 66 -18.11 -2.43 -9.29
N PHE A 67 -18.85 -2.18 -8.21
CA PHE A 67 -19.66 -3.18 -7.53
C PHE A 67 -21.02 -3.31 -8.23
N LYS A 68 -21.36 -4.54 -8.62
CA LYS A 68 -22.53 -4.91 -9.43
C LYS A 68 -23.25 -6.12 -8.86
N ASP A 69 -22.54 -7.02 -8.19
CA ASP A 69 -23.08 -8.28 -7.69
C ASP A 69 -22.44 -8.69 -6.35
N ILE A 70 -23.23 -9.34 -5.49
CA ILE A 70 -22.81 -9.87 -4.19
C ILE A 70 -21.63 -10.85 -4.29
N VAL A 71 -21.48 -11.57 -5.40
CA VAL A 71 -20.35 -12.47 -5.66
C VAL A 71 -19.01 -11.73 -5.64
N GLN A 72 -19.00 -10.43 -5.94
CA GLN A 72 -17.79 -9.59 -5.87
C GLN A 72 -17.32 -9.31 -4.44
N LEU A 73 -18.17 -9.50 -3.42
CA LEU A 73 -17.78 -9.34 -2.02
C LEU A 73 -16.60 -10.23 -1.65
N ASN A 74 -16.55 -11.46 -2.18
CA ASN A 74 -15.42 -12.37 -1.95
C ASN A 74 -14.10 -11.76 -2.44
N GLY A 75 -14.12 -11.12 -3.62
CA GLY A 75 -12.96 -10.43 -4.15
C GLY A 75 -12.60 -9.17 -3.35
N ILE A 76 -13.59 -8.40 -2.89
CA ILE A 76 -13.36 -7.20 -2.06
C ILE A 76 -12.72 -7.57 -0.73
N VAL A 77 -13.26 -8.58 -0.03
CA VAL A 77 -12.69 -9.10 1.22
C VAL A 77 -11.27 -9.58 1.00
N LYS A 78 -11.03 -10.30 -0.10
CA LYS A 78 -9.69 -10.80 -0.43
C LYS A 78 -8.70 -9.69 -0.74
N ILE A 79 -9.07 -8.68 -1.54
CA ILE A 79 -8.26 -7.48 -1.78
C ILE A 79 -7.95 -6.78 -0.45
N ARG A 80 -8.94 -6.65 0.44
CA ARG A 80 -8.74 -6.00 1.74
C ARG A 80 -7.68 -6.73 2.58
N GLN A 81 -7.73 -8.06 2.61
CA GLN A 81 -6.75 -8.90 3.31
C GLN A 81 -5.36 -8.75 2.69
N ASP A 82 -5.26 -8.90 1.37
CA ASP A 82 -3.99 -8.81 0.65
C ASP A 82 -3.36 -7.42 0.80
N MET A 83 -4.15 -6.35 0.69
CA MET A 83 -3.68 -4.98 0.93
C MET A 83 -3.22 -4.75 2.36
N SER A 84 -3.86 -5.41 3.35
CA SER A 84 -3.38 -5.37 4.73
C SER A 84 -2.01 -6.03 4.86
N SER A 85 -1.77 -7.16 4.17
CA SER A 85 -0.46 -7.81 4.14
C SER A 85 0.61 -6.92 3.50
N LEU A 86 0.31 -6.27 2.36
CA LEU A 86 1.25 -5.32 1.74
C LEU A 86 1.54 -4.12 2.65
N THR A 87 0.53 -3.61 3.34
CA THR A 87 0.70 -2.52 4.31
C THR A 87 1.66 -2.94 5.42
N GLN A 88 1.52 -4.16 5.95
CA GLN A 88 2.42 -4.69 6.98
C GLN A 88 3.85 -4.83 6.47
N GLU A 89 4.07 -5.36 5.25
CA GLU A 89 5.41 -5.45 4.65
C GLU A 89 6.08 -4.07 4.51
N VAL A 90 5.33 -3.06 4.09
CA VAL A 90 5.84 -1.68 3.97
C VAL A 90 6.16 -1.08 5.34
N VAL A 91 5.26 -1.22 6.32
CA VAL A 91 5.45 -0.71 7.68
C VAL A 91 6.63 -1.37 8.36
N SER A 92 6.73 -2.71 8.29
CA SER A 92 7.88 -3.45 8.85
C SER A 92 9.19 -2.98 8.23
N CYS A 93 9.25 -2.84 6.91
CA CYS A 93 10.47 -2.37 6.25
C CYS A 93 10.85 -0.94 6.64
N LEU A 94 9.88 -0.04 6.84
CA LEU A 94 10.13 1.30 7.37
C LEU A 94 10.70 1.25 8.78
N ILE A 95 10.10 0.47 9.68
CA ILE A 95 10.56 0.30 11.08
C ILE A 95 11.97 -0.30 11.12
N GLU A 96 12.25 -1.31 10.29
CA GLU A 96 13.57 -1.95 10.16
C GLU A 96 14.66 -1.01 9.64
N ASN A 97 14.29 0.12 9.03
CA ASN A 97 15.20 1.17 8.56
C ASN A 97 15.01 2.46 9.35
N ASP A 98 14.69 2.35 10.65
CA ASP A 98 14.60 3.45 11.61
C ASP A 98 13.55 4.54 11.29
N VAL A 99 12.59 4.25 10.41
CA VAL A 99 11.46 5.12 10.11
C VAL A 99 10.25 4.71 10.96
N LYS A 100 9.87 5.56 11.91
CA LYS A 100 8.67 5.36 12.74
C LYS A 100 7.41 5.47 11.86
N ALA A 101 6.74 4.35 11.62
CA ALA A 101 5.58 4.27 10.73
C ALA A 101 4.42 3.52 11.38
N MET A 102 3.18 3.91 11.03
CA MET A 102 1.97 3.18 11.35
C MET A 102 1.14 2.98 10.08
N GLY A 103 0.61 1.77 9.89
CA GLY A 103 -0.25 1.46 8.75
C GLY A 103 -1.65 2.01 8.92
N PHE A 104 -2.26 2.49 7.83
CA PHE A 104 -3.62 3.01 7.84
C PHE A 104 -4.48 2.39 6.73
N GLN A 105 -5.61 1.80 7.10
CA GLN A 105 -6.52 1.15 6.16
C GLN A 105 -7.66 2.09 5.75
N THR A 106 -7.59 2.65 4.55
CA THR A 106 -8.58 3.63 4.04
C THR A 106 -9.99 3.06 3.94
N SER A 107 -10.13 1.77 3.61
CA SER A 107 -11.42 1.08 3.54
C SER A 107 -12.11 0.90 4.90
N ALA A 108 -11.52 1.36 6.01
CA ALA A 108 -12.17 1.43 7.32
C ALA A 108 -12.80 2.82 7.61
N LEU A 109 -12.46 3.85 6.81
CA LEU A 109 -12.99 5.21 6.99
C LEU A 109 -14.02 5.60 5.93
N ALA A 110 -13.84 5.13 4.70
CA ALA A 110 -14.67 5.53 3.57
C ALA A 110 -15.22 4.29 2.88
N TYR A 111 -16.54 4.18 2.86
CA TYR A 111 -17.29 3.33 1.95
C TYR A 111 -18.16 4.29 1.13
N SER A 112 -17.97 4.31 -0.19
CA SER A 112 -18.80 5.07 -1.14
C SER A 112 -19.62 4.11 -1.97
#